data_AF-A0ABC8RCX2-F1
#
_entry.id   AF-A0ABC8RCX2-F1
#
_cell.length_a   1.000
_cell.length_b   1.000
_cell.length_c   1.000
_cell.angle_alpha   90.00
_cell.angle_beta   90.00
_cell.angle_gamma   90.00
#
_symmetry.space_group_name_H-M   'P 1'
#
loop_
_entity.id
_entity.type
_entity.pdbx_description
1 polymer ?
#
loop_
_entity_poly.entity_id
_entity_poly.type
_entity_poly.pdbx_seq_one_letter_code
_entity_poly.pdbx_strand_id
1 'polypeptide(L)'
;MSESDDVFKAVDGKALKFLGESVRGMRLEKIYGYRMALWAEQLGALEDCFKEPETLKCVKRVNEVAEDNWKRYKDENFTTLQGHLLKYPVQVDADGDVGPLPGHEEFPDVGGYVLGSPYPAVPDLLTT
;
A
#
# COMPACT_ATOMS: atom_id res chain seq x y z
N MET A 1 49.19 6.30 -23.35
CA MET A 1 47.76 6.18 -23.68
C MET A 1 47.53 4.73 -24.06
N SER A 2 47.69 3.81 -23.11
CA SER A 2 46.80 3.46 -21.97
C SER A 2 45.89 2.31 -22.39
N GLU A 3 46.34 1.11 -22.04
CA GLU A 3 45.66 -0.20 -22.00
C GLU A 3 44.43 -0.21 -21.08
N SER A 4 43.63 0.87 -21.08
CA SER A 4 42.43 1.03 -20.26
C SER A 4 41.13 0.84 -21.05
N ASP A 5 41.21 0.78 -22.39
CA ASP A 5 40.02 0.69 -23.27
C ASP A 5 39.67 -0.76 -23.68
N ASP A 6 40.45 -1.75 -23.25
CA ASP A 6 40.25 -3.16 -23.59
C ASP A 6 39.66 -4.01 -22.43
N VAL A 7 39.54 -3.45 -21.20
CA VAL A 7 38.89 -4.15 -20.07
C VAL A 7 37.36 -4.24 -20.26
N PHE A 8 36.78 -3.36 -21.08
CA PHE A 8 35.33 -3.34 -21.36
C PHE A 8 34.92 -4.01 -22.68
N LYS A 9 35.85 -4.61 -23.43
CA LYS A 9 35.49 -5.34 -24.65
C LYS A 9 35.16 -6.80 -24.35
N ALA A 10 33.92 -7.14 -24.67
CA ALA A 10 33.34 -8.48 -24.79
C ALA A 10 33.05 -9.23 -23.48
N VAL A 11 32.17 -8.67 -22.64
CA VAL A 11 31.20 -9.53 -21.95
C VAL A 11 30.21 -10.00 -23.02
N ASP A 12 30.22 -11.28 -23.38
CA ASP A 12 29.28 -11.84 -24.37
C ASP A 12 27.84 -11.43 -24.02
N GLY A 13 27.03 -11.11 -25.03
CA GLY A 13 25.64 -10.67 -24.86
C GLY A 13 24.79 -11.68 -24.08
N LYS A 14 25.18 -12.96 -24.08
CA LYS A 14 24.57 -14.00 -23.24
C LYS A 14 24.88 -13.84 -21.75
N ALA A 15 26.12 -13.49 -21.40
CA ALA A 15 26.54 -13.23 -20.03
C ALA A 15 25.92 -11.93 -19.49
N LEU A 16 25.83 -10.87 -20.31
CA LEU A 16 25.12 -9.63 -19.96
C LEU A 16 23.62 -9.85 -19.75
N LYS A 17 22.97 -10.68 -20.57
CA LYS A 17 21.57 -11.08 -20.36
C LYS A 17 21.40 -11.89 -19.07
N PHE A 18 22.27 -12.85 -18.81
CA PHE A 18 22.24 -13.66 -17.60
C PHE A 18 22.47 -12.83 -16.32
N LEU A 19 23.44 -11.91 -16.34
CA LEU A 19 23.65 -10.93 -15.28
C LEU A 19 22.43 -10.02 -15.13
N GLY A 20 21.84 -9.56 -16.23
CA GLY A 20 20.61 -8.76 -16.24
C GLY A 20 19.41 -9.49 -15.63
N GLU A 21 19.24 -10.78 -15.93
CA GLU A 21 18.20 -11.67 -15.40
C GLU A 21 18.45 -12.00 -13.92
N SER A 22 19.69 -12.31 -13.54
CA SER A 22 20.09 -12.58 -12.15
C SER A 22 19.94 -11.35 -11.26
N VAL A 23 20.41 -10.18 -11.72
CA VAL A 23 20.22 -8.91 -11.00
C VAL A 23 18.75 -8.50 -10.98
N ARG A 24 17.97 -8.78 -12.03
CA ARG A 24 16.51 -8.59 -12.02
C ARG A 24 15.86 -9.52 -10.99
N GLY A 25 16.24 -10.79 -10.92
CA GLY A 25 15.78 -11.74 -9.90
C GLY A 25 16.05 -11.24 -8.49
N MET A 26 17.30 -10.82 -8.20
CA MET A 26 17.68 -10.25 -6.90
C MET A 26 16.86 -8.99 -6.55
N ARG A 27 16.57 -8.12 -7.53
CA ARG A 27 15.72 -6.94 -7.30
C ARG A 27 14.27 -7.33 -7.00
N LEU A 28 13.72 -8.31 -7.72
CA LEU A 28 12.36 -8.80 -7.49
C LEU A 28 12.22 -9.43 -6.10
N GLU A 29 13.21 -10.19 -5.65
CA GLU A 29 13.26 -10.75 -4.29
C GLU A 29 13.30 -9.66 -3.21
N LYS A 30 14.08 -8.59 -3.42
CA LYS A 30 14.14 -7.45 -2.49
C LYS A 30 12.81 -6.69 -2.41
N ILE A 31 12.16 -6.43 -3.55
CA ILE A 31 10.87 -5.74 -3.59
C ILE A 31 9.80 -6.60 -2.91
N TYR A 32 9.76 -7.89 -3.23
CA TYR A 32 8.85 -8.83 -2.61
C TYR A 32 9.04 -8.90 -1.08
N GLY A 33 10.28 -9.08 -0.63
CA GLY A 33 10.62 -9.12 0.79
C GLY A 33 10.25 -7.83 1.51
N TYR A 34 10.51 -6.67 0.90
CA TYR A 34 10.14 -5.38 1.43
C TYR A 34 8.62 -5.20 1.55
N ARG A 35 7.85 -5.57 0.50
CA ARG A 35 6.38 -5.57 0.55
C ARG A 35 5.86 -6.44 1.70
N MET A 36 6.37 -7.67 1.80
CA MET A 36 5.95 -8.60 2.86
C MET A 36 6.29 -8.09 4.26
N ALA A 37 7.43 -7.41 4.45
CA ALA A 37 7.79 -6.79 5.71
C ALA A 37 6.85 -5.64 6.09
N LEU A 38 6.53 -4.75 5.13
CA LEU A 38 5.54 -3.69 5.35
C LEU A 38 4.16 -4.28 5.68
N TRP A 39 3.72 -5.30 4.95
CA TRP A 39 2.44 -5.95 5.21
C TRP A 39 2.41 -6.64 6.57
N ALA A 40 3.51 -7.27 7.00
CA ALA A 40 3.59 -7.86 8.34
C ALA A 40 3.40 -6.83 9.46
N GLU A 41 4.00 -5.64 9.29
CA GLU A 41 3.86 -4.54 10.25
C GLU A 41 2.44 -3.95 10.22
N GLN A 42 1.91 -3.67 9.03
CA GLN A 42 0.60 -3.02 8.87
C GLN A 42 -0.58 -3.96 9.18
N LEU A 43 -0.49 -5.26 8.87
CA LEU A 43 -1.55 -6.24 9.11
C LEU A 43 -1.35 -7.02 10.42
N GLY A 44 -0.19 -6.87 11.07
CA GLY A 44 0.16 -7.61 12.28
C GLY A 44 0.31 -9.13 12.10
N ALA A 45 0.39 -9.62 10.85
CA ALA A 45 0.40 -11.04 10.53
C ALA A 45 1.11 -11.33 9.20
N LEU A 46 1.64 -12.56 9.08
CA LEU A 46 2.13 -13.12 7.84
C LEU A 46 1.26 -14.32 7.47
N GLU A 47 0.39 -14.13 6.47
CA GLU A 47 -0.48 -15.18 5.95
C GLU A 47 -0.07 -15.58 4.53
N ASP A 48 -0.29 -16.84 4.16
CA ASP A 48 0.09 -17.35 2.84
C ASP A 48 -0.60 -16.59 1.69
N CYS A 49 -1.83 -16.11 1.90
CA CYS A 49 -2.53 -15.35 0.87
C CYS A 49 -1.85 -14.01 0.54
N PHE A 50 -1.11 -13.41 1.48
CA PHE A 50 -0.39 -12.15 1.24
C PHE A 50 0.77 -12.30 0.26
N LYS A 51 1.18 -13.54 -0.05
CA LYS A 51 2.20 -13.80 -1.07
C LYS A 51 1.68 -13.42 -2.47
N GLU A 52 0.37 -13.58 -2.70
CA GLU A 52 -0.34 -13.36 -3.97
C GLU A 52 -1.39 -12.23 -3.83
N PRO A 53 -0.95 -10.95 -3.76
CA PRO A 53 -1.81 -9.80 -3.45
C PRO A 53 -2.92 -9.52 -4.46
N GLU A 54 -2.77 -9.99 -5.69
CA GLU A 54 -3.75 -9.87 -6.76
C GLU A 54 -4.97 -10.79 -6.58
N THR A 55 -4.86 -11.77 -5.69
CA THR A 55 -5.94 -12.75 -5.50
C THR A 55 -7.09 -12.16 -4.71
N LEU A 56 -8.32 -12.52 -5.08
CA LEU A 56 -9.51 -12.12 -4.35
C LEU A 56 -9.46 -12.56 -2.88
N LYS A 57 -8.84 -13.71 -2.60
CA LYS A 57 -8.62 -14.21 -1.24
C LYS A 57 -7.77 -13.23 -0.42
N CYS A 58 -6.66 -12.77 -0.98
CA CYS A 58 -5.79 -11.81 -0.31
C CYS A 58 -6.50 -10.48 -0.06
N VAL A 59 -7.13 -9.91 -1.09
CA VAL A 59 -7.82 -8.61 -0.96
C VAL A 59 -8.95 -8.68 0.06
N LYS A 60 -9.76 -9.75 0.06
CA LYS A 60 -10.79 -9.95 1.08
C LYS A 60 -10.21 -10.00 2.49
N ARG A 61 -9.12 -10.75 2.69
CA ARG A 61 -8.47 -10.87 4.00
C ARG A 61 -7.91 -9.53 4.49
N VAL A 62 -7.28 -8.76 3.62
CA VAL A 62 -6.78 -7.41 3.94
C VAL A 62 -7.93 -6.48 4.33
N ASN A 63 -9.03 -6.51 3.58
CA ASN A 63 -10.21 -5.69 3.87
C ASN A 63 -10.88 -6.09 5.20
N GLU A 64 -10.97 -7.39 5.51
CA GLU A 64 -11.50 -7.87 6.79
C GLU A 64 -10.71 -7.31 7.97
N VAL A 65 -9.36 -7.38 7.93
CA VAL A 65 -8.49 -6.83 8.97
C VAL A 65 -8.69 -5.31 9.10
N ALA A 66 -8.72 -4.60 7.97
CA ALA A 66 -8.90 -3.15 7.94
C ALA A 66 -10.27 -2.70 8.48
N GLU A 67 -11.34 -3.44 8.17
CA GLU A 67 -12.70 -3.19 8.66
C GLU A 67 -12.84 -3.47 10.15
N ASP A 68 -12.27 -4.57 10.64
CA ASP A 68 -12.31 -4.90 12.06
C ASP A 68 -11.47 -3.95 12.89
N ASN A 69 -10.30 -3.53 12.40
CA ASN A 69 -9.51 -2.50 13.06
C ASN A 69 -10.23 -1.14 13.05
N TRP A 70 -10.92 -0.76 11.97
CA TRP A 70 -11.72 0.46 11.95
C TRP A 70 -12.80 0.47 13.03
N LYS A 71 -13.54 -0.64 13.18
CA LYS A 71 -14.55 -0.77 14.24
C LYS A 71 -13.95 -0.56 15.63
N ARG A 72 -12.79 -1.19 15.90
CA ARG A 72 -12.09 -1.08 17.19
C ARG A 72 -11.50 0.31 17.43
N TYR A 73 -10.98 0.95 16.39
CA TYR A 73 -10.39 2.28 16.46
C TYR A 73 -11.44 3.36 16.80
N LYS A 74 -12.67 3.19 16.29
CA LYS A 74 -13.82 4.07 16.56
C LYS A 74 -14.56 3.76 17.86
N ASP A 75 -14.32 2.61 18.48
CA ASP A 75 -15.04 2.20 19.69
C ASP A 75 -14.63 3.10 20.88
N GLU A 76 -15.60 3.50 21.70
CA GLU A 76 -15.32 4.27 22.92
C GLU A 76 -14.45 3.47 23.90
N ASN A 77 -14.56 2.15 23.88
CA ASN A 77 -13.75 1.26 24.67
C ASN A 77 -12.49 0.87 23.92
N PHE A 78 -11.35 1.29 24.45
CA PHE A 78 -10.06 0.94 23.89
C PHE A 78 -9.86 -0.59 23.83
N THR A 79 -9.55 -1.07 22.62
CA THR A 79 -9.09 -2.44 22.37
C THR A 79 -7.89 -2.42 21.45
N THR A 80 -7.01 -3.41 21.58
CA THR A 80 -5.84 -3.51 20.71
C THR A 80 -6.24 -3.85 19.26
N LEU A 81 -5.64 -3.11 18.32
CA LEU A 81 -5.75 -3.37 16.89
C LEU A 81 -4.87 -4.54 16.47
N GLN A 82 -5.21 -5.18 15.36
CA GLN A 82 -4.33 -6.13 14.68
C GLN A 82 -3.46 -5.37 13.67
N GLY A 83 -2.22 -5.03 14.03
CA GLY A 83 -1.41 -4.13 13.21
C GLY A 83 -1.99 -2.72 13.19
N HIS A 84 -1.78 -2.00 12.09
CA HIS A 84 -2.10 -0.56 11.96
C HIS A 84 -3.03 -0.24 10.78
N LEU A 85 -3.33 -1.21 9.91
CA LEU A 85 -4.16 -0.96 8.73
C LEU A 85 -5.62 -0.70 9.14
N LEU A 86 -6.18 0.42 8.67
CA LEU A 86 -7.57 0.81 8.85
C LEU A 86 -8.26 0.94 7.49
N LYS A 87 -9.54 0.57 7.42
CA LYS A 87 -10.37 0.93 6.27
C LYS A 87 -10.57 2.43 6.26
N TYR A 88 -10.24 3.08 5.14
CA TYR A 88 -10.57 4.48 4.97
C TYR A 88 -12.10 4.66 4.98
N PRO A 89 -12.67 5.60 5.77
CA PRO A 89 -14.11 5.64 6.07
C PRO A 89 -14.97 6.23 4.95
N VAL A 90 -14.76 5.76 3.73
CA VAL A 90 -15.56 6.05 2.55
C VAL A 90 -16.25 4.78 2.06
N GLN A 91 -17.33 4.98 1.32
CA GLN A 91 -17.98 3.94 0.54
C GLN A 91 -17.98 4.35 -0.93
N VAL A 92 -17.95 3.35 -1.80
CA VAL A 92 -18.08 3.52 -3.24
C VAL A 92 -19.30 2.73 -3.65
N ASP A 93 -20.25 3.38 -4.31
CA ASP A 93 -21.46 2.71 -4.79
C ASP A 93 -21.26 1.99 -6.14
N ALA A 94 -22.34 1.46 -6.69
CA ALA A 94 -22.30 0.70 -7.94
C ALA A 94 -21.98 1.57 -9.17
N ASP A 95 -22.27 2.88 -9.10
CA ASP A 95 -22.00 3.85 -10.16
C ASP A 95 -20.58 4.44 -10.04
N GLY A 96 -19.92 4.19 -8.90
CA GLY A 96 -18.56 4.64 -8.61
C GLY A 96 -18.51 5.95 -7.84
N ASP A 97 -19.65 6.47 -7.39
CA ASP A 97 -19.71 7.67 -6.57
C ASP A 97 -19.16 7.39 -5.18
N VAL A 98 -18.36 8.34 -4.68
CA VAL A 98 -17.70 8.24 -3.38
C VAL A 98 -18.51 9.00 -2.34
N GLY A 99 -18.95 8.29 -1.30
CA GLY A 99 -19.65 8.86 -0.15
C GLY A 99 -18.91 8.58 1.17
N PRO A 100 -19.27 9.27 2.27
CA PRO A 100 -18.80 8.85 3.59
C PRO A 100 -19.42 7.49 3.94
N LEU A 101 -18.69 6.69 4.71
CA LEU A 101 -19.29 5.51 5.33
C LEU A 101 -20.40 5.98 6.31
N PRO A 102 -21.63 5.43 6.29
CA PRO A 102 -22.74 5.95 7.10
C PRO A 102 -22.40 6.00 8.60
N GLY A 103 -22.57 7.16 9.25
CA GLY A 103 -22.19 7.39 10.65
C GLY A 103 -20.69 7.67 10.87
N HIS A 104 -19.96 7.97 9.80
CA HIS A 104 -18.53 8.24 9.77
C HIS A 104 -18.22 9.43 8.85
N GLU A 105 -19.08 10.44 8.89
CA GLU A 105 -18.97 11.66 8.09
C GLU A 105 -17.76 12.52 8.51
N GLU A 106 -17.37 12.42 9.77
CA GLU A 106 -16.22 13.11 10.37
C GLU A 106 -15.19 12.13 10.94
N PHE A 107 -13.92 12.55 10.94
CA PHE A 107 -12.86 11.81 11.63
C PHE A 107 -13.08 11.81 13.15
N PRO A 108 -12.81 10.68 13.83
CA PRO A 108 -12.88 10.60 15.29
C PRO A 108 -12.07 11.71 15.95
N ASP A 109 -12.58 12.23 17.07
CA ASP A 109 -11.94 13.20 17.97
C ASP A 109 -11.64 14.61 17.41
N VAL A 110 -11.64 14.80 16.09
CA VAL A 110 -11.21 16.07 15.45
C VAL A 110 -12.32 16.81 14.70
N GLY A 111 -13.40 16.14 14.31
CA GLY A 111 -14.57 16.76 13.65
C GLY A 111 -14.33 17.25 12.22
N GLY A 112 -13.24 16.83 11.58
CA GLY A 112 -12.97 17.13 10.16
C GLY A 112 -13.74 16.19 9.24
N TYR A 113 -14.39 16.72 8.19
CA TYR A 113 -15.13 15.91 7.23
C TYR A 113 -14.22 14.95 6.45
N VAL A 114 -14.61 13.67 6.38
CA VAL A 114 -13.86 12.62 5.69
C VAL A 114 -13.69 12.90 4.19
N LEU A 115 -14.73 13.42 3.55
CA LEU A 115 -14.67 13.81 2.13
C LEU A 115 -14.00 15.17 1.90
N GLY A 116 -13.57 15.83 2.97
CA GLY A 116 -13.12 17.21 2.93
C GLY A 116 -14.25 18.19 2.62
N SER A 117 -13.86 19.45 2.45
CA SER A 117 -14.73 20.51 1.97
C SER A 117 -13.90 21.41 1.06
N PRO A 118 -14.37 21.71 -0.17
CA PRO A 118 -13.73 22.73 -0.99
C PRO A 118 -13.68 24.06 -0.24
N TYR A 119 -12.57 24.79 -0.39
CA TYR A 119 -12.41 26.09 0.24
C TYR A 119 -12.20 27.17 -0.83
N PRO A 120 -13.27 27.87 -1.27
CA PRO A 120 -13.24 28.78 -2.43
C PRO A 120 -12.25 29.94 -2.29
N ALA A 121 -11.80 30.26 -1.08
CA ALA A 121 -10.85 31.33 -0.84
C ALA A 121 -9.38 30.91 -1.06
N VAL A 122 -9.09 29.62 -1.22
CA VAL A 122 -7.74 29.12 -1.57
C VAL A 122 -7.76 28.59 -3.00
N PRO A 123 -6.90 29.09 -3.90
CA PRO A 123 -6.82 28.58 -5.26
C PRO A 123 -6.38 27.12 -5.32
N ASP A 124 -6.94 26.37 -6.27
CA ASP A 124 -6.58 24.97 -6.53
C ASP A 124 -5.07 24.78 -6.76
N LEU A 125 -4.39 25.76 -7.38
CA LEU A 125 -2.94 25.75 -7.59
C LEU A 125 -2.12 25.49 -6.31
N LEU A 126 -2.67 25.78 -5.13
CA LEU A 126 -2.00 25.59 -3.85
C LEU A 126 -2.32 24.26 -3.17
N THR A 127 -3.32 23.50 -3.64
CA THR A 127 -3.88 22.35 -2.90
C THR A 127 -4.11 21.07 -3.72
N THR A 128 -3.84 21.10 -5.03
CA THR A 128 -3.90 19.94 -5.94
C THR A 128 -2.67 19.05 -5.89
#